data_AF-A0A2A5RN71-F1
#
_entry.id   AF-A0A2A5RN71-F1
#
_cell.length_a   1.000
_cell.length_b   1.000
_cell.length_c   1.000
_cell.angle_alpha   90.00
_cell.angle_beta   90.00
_cell.angle_gamma   90.00
#
_symmetry.space_group_name_H-M   'P 1'
#
loop_
_entity.id
_entity.type
_entity.pdbx_description
1 polymer ?
#
loop_
_entity_poly.entity_id
_entity_poly.type
_entity_poly.pdbx_seq_one_letter_code
_entity_poly.pdbx_strand_id
1 'polypeptide(L)'
;MYVFTSGELKAFAGTYVSPVGTYIVISDKIYYYNAQQKLVGQVITNHETYLTETLSPTISQTYTFNKGQIKFLFGDHAYSMSSIQIMNDPDNQGKTTDFKPGKIPVKPVFSSDNAIAILKKVSKISGNDYAYVPTKYGEGYIIKVVSKSIAAGGGTGTVGLYEVLPDGSAFLVTYNPDNGKYIREK
;
A
#
# COMPACT_ATOMS: atom_id res chain seq x y z
N MET A 1 -17.64 5.37 32.82
CA MET A 1 -16.46 6.24 32.63
C MET A 1 -15.24 5.35 32.87
N TYR A 2 -14.56 4.90 31.82
CA TYR A 2 -13.40 4.01 31.98
C TYR A 2 -12.20 4.84 32.42
N VAL A 3 -11.76 4.65 33.66
CA VAL A 3 -10.50 5.18 34.16
C VAL A 3 -9.42 4.24 33.65
N PHE A 4 -8.64 4.68 32.67
CA PHE A 4 -7.47 3.94 32.21
C PHE A 4 -6.38 4.07 33.28
N THR A 5 -5.88 2.94 33.77
CA THR A 5 -4.68 2.86 34.59
C THR A 5 -3.47 3.30 33.76
N SER A 6 -2.60 4.11 34.35
CA SER A 6 -1.38 4.61 33.70
C SER A 6 -0.56 3.45 33.11
N GLY A 7 -0.04 3.62 31.89
CA GLY A 7 0.81 2.62 31.24
C GLY A 7 0.10 1.57 30.39
N GLU A 8 -1.25 1.53 30.33
CA GLU A 8 -1.92 0.61 29.42
C GLU A 8 -1.84 1.09 27.97
N LEU A 9 -1.11 0.35 27.11
CA LEU A 9 -1.03 0.60 25.65
C LEU A 9 -2.40 0.66 24.96
N LYS A 10 -3.43 0.03 25.56
CA LYS A 10 -4.82 0.14 25.11
C LYS A 10 -5.32 1.59 25.09
N ALA A 11 -4.81 2.46 25.95
CA ALA A 11 -5.12 3.89 25.93
C ALA A 11 -4.61 4.59 24.66
N PHE A 12 -3.63 3.98 23.96
CA PHE A 12 -3.07 4.43 22.70
C PHE A 12 -3.50 3.58 21.51
N ALA A 13 -4.58 2.82 21.65
CA ALA A 13 -5.11 2.01 20.55
C ALA A 13 -5.47 2.90 19.36
N GLY A 14 -5.02 2.51 18.17
CA GLY A 14 -5.18 3.34 16.97
C GLY A 14 -4.27 2.95 15.83
N THR A 15 -4.52 3.57 14.68
CA THR A 15 -3.64 3.47 13.51
C THR A 15 -2.78 4.72 13.42
N TYR A 16 -1.48 4.51 13.22
CA TYR A 16 -0.49 5.56 13.08
C TYR A 16 0.24 5.38 11.76
N VAL A 17 0.33 6.44 10.96
CA VAL A 17 0.77 6.38 9.57
C VAL A 17 1.97 7.27 9.40
N SER A 18 2.93 6.82 8.61
CA SER A 18 4.10 7.60 8.26
C SER A 18 3.91 8.33 6.91
N PRO A 19 4.70 9.39 6.64
CA PRO A 19 4.70 10.06 5.34
C PRO A 19 5.05 9.14 4.14
N VAL A 20 5.69 7.99 4.38
CA VAL A 20 6.09 7.03 3.34
C VAL A 20 5.09 5.89 3.16
N GLY A 21 3.91 5.98 3.78
CA GLY A 21 2.83 5.01 3.60
C GLY A 21 2.99 3.70 4.39
N THR A 22 4.02 3.61 5.26
CA THR A 22 4.08 2.56 6.29
C THR A 22 3.11 2.92 7.42
N TYR A 23 2.64 1.92 8.17
CA TYR A 23 1.71 2.17 9.27
C TYR A 23 1.87 1.18 10.41
N ILE A 24 1.46 1.62 11.60
CA ILE A 24 1.41 0.85 12.83
C ILE A 24 -0.04 0.78 13.28
N VAL A 25 -0.44 -0.40 13.77
CA VAL A 25 -1.71 -0.58 14.47
C VAL A 25 -1.40 -0.98 15.91
N ILE A 26 -1.88 -0.18 16.85
CA ILE A 26 -1.79 -0.46 18.29
C ILE A 26 -3.15 -0.99 18.74
N SER A 27 -3.14 -2.17 19.35
CA SER A 27 -4.31 -2.81 19.98
C SER A 27 -3.87 -3.55 21.26
N ASP A 28 -4.12 -4.86 21.32
CA ASP A 28 -3.51 -5.83 22.24
C ASP A 28 -2.03 -6.12 21.92
N LYS A 29 -1.59 -5.80 20.69
CA LYS A 29 -0.21 -5.90 20.21
C LYS A 29 0.12 -4.64 19.40
N ILE A 30 1.40 -4.51 19.05
CA ILE A 30 1.85 -3.51 18.09
C ILE A 30 2.15 -4.24 16.78
N TYR A 31 1.39 -3.92 15.73
CA TYR A 31 1.60 -4.44 14.38
C TYR A 31 2.26 -3.36 13.52
N TYR A 32 3.30 -3.72 12.78
CA TYR A 32 3.95 -2.82 11.83
C TYR A 32 3.78 -3.34 10.40
N TYR A 33 3.33 -2.47 9.51
CA TYR A 33 3.10 -2.76 8.10
C TYR A 33 3.95 -1.85 7.22
N ASN A 34 4.51 -2.44 6.16
CA ASN A 34 5.27 -1.68 5.18
C ASN A 34 4.35 -0.90 4.21
N ALA A 35 4.96 -0.12 3.31
CA ALA A 35 4.23 0.68 2.31
C ALA A 35 3.40 -0.15 1.32
N GLN A 36 3.65 -1.46 1.21
CA GLN A 36 2.84 -2.38 0.39
C GLN A 36 1.69 -3.03 1.19
N GLN A 37 1.42 -2.54 2.40
CA GLN A 37 0.43 -3.06 3.34
C GLN A 37 0.70 -4.50 3.79
N LYS A 38 1.96 -4.96 3.71
CA LYS A 38 2.36 -6.27 4.21
C LYS A 38 2.82 -6.13 5.66
N LEU A 39 2.37 -7.05 6.51
CA LEU A 39 2.84 -7.16 7.89
C LEU A 39 4.34 -7.44 7.89
N VAL A 40 5.11 -6.55 8.52
CA VAL A 40 6.55 -6.69 8.72
C VAL A 40 6.84 -7.49 9.99
N GLY A 41 6.06 -7.24 11.04
CA GLY A 41 6.17 -7.94 12.29
C GLY A 41 5.15 -7.44 13.30
N GLN A 42 5.05 -8.18 14.40
CA GLN A 42 4.25 -7.82 15.55
C GLN A 42 5.07 -8.00 16.81
N VAL A 43 4.82 -7.18 17.82
CA VAL A 43 5.41 -7.35 19.16
C VAL A 43 4.29 -7.43 20.18
N ILE A 44 4.38 -8.44 21.05
CA ILE A 44 3.53 -8.55 22.23
C ILE A 44 4.10 -7.61 23.28
N THR A 45 3.28 -6.71 23.77
CA THR A 45 3.68 -5.73 24.76
C THR A 45 3.38 -6.32 26.13
N ASN A 46 4.42 -6.61 26.91
CA ASN A 46 4.22 -7.19 28.23
C ASN A 46 3.69 -6.11 29.18
N HIS A 47 2.60 -6.42 29.87
CA HIS A 47 1.87 -5.46 30.74
C HIS A 47 2.73 -4.95 31.90
N GLU A 48 3.68 -5.77 32.35
CA GLU A 48 4.58 -5.47 33.47
C GLU A 48 5.63 -4.39 33.15
N THR A 49 5.99 -4.21 31.87
CA THR A 49 7.01 -3.22 31.45
C THR A 49 6.55 -1.77 31.66
N TYR A 50 5.24 -1.55 31.86
CA TYR A 50 4.63 -0.23 31.98
C TYR A 50 4.25 0.15 33.42
N LEU A 51 4.39 -0.80 34.37
CA LEU A 51 4.01 -0.63 35.77
C LEU A 51 5.16 -0.20 36.69
N THR A 52 6.40 -0.12 36.20
CA THR A 52 7.51 0.40 37.02
C THR A 52 7.39 1.90 37.14
N GLU A 53 7.03 2.37 38.35
CA GLU A 53 6.96 3.76 38.78
C GLU A 53 8.08 4.62 38.19
N THR A 54 7.79 5.35 37.12
CA THR A 54 8.76 6.23 36.48
C THR A 54 8.68 7.61 37.10
N LEU A 55 9.63 7.88 38.00
CA LEU A 55 9.97 9.22 38.50
C LEU A 55 10.65 10.10 37.43
N SER A 56 10.75 9.65 36.17
CA SER A 56 11.36 10.38 35.06
C SER A 56 10.33 11.07 34.15
N PRO A 57 10.60 12.30 33.69
CA PRO A 57 9.66 13.10 32.89
C PRO A 57 9.45 12.58 31.45
N THR A 58 10.31 11.68 30.97
CA THR A 58 10.15 11.10 29.63
C THR A 58 10.65 9.67 29.64
N ILE A 59 9.81 8.76 29.13
CA ILE A 59 10.12 7.34 29.02
C ILE A 59 10.19 7.01 27.54
N SER A 60 11.18 6.23 27.14
CA SER A 60 11.24 5.70 25.77
C SER A 60 11.32 4.19 25.77
N GLN A 61 10.49 3.55 24.94
CA GLN A 61 10.52 2.11 24.71
C GLN A 61 10.85 1.82 23.25
N THR A 62 11.84 0.96 23.00
CA THR A 62 12.21 0.53 21.67
C THR A 62 11.77 -0.90 21.43
N TYR A 63 11.07 -1.14 20.32
CA TYR A 63 10.63 -2.45 19.87
C TYR A 63 11.36 -2.82 18.59
N THR A 64 11.93 -4.02 18.55
CA THR A 64 12.61 -4.53 17.35
C THR A 64 11.64 -5.33 16.50
N PHE A 65 11.52 -4.96 15.23
CA PHE A 65 10.78 -5.66 14.19
C PHE A 65 11.76 -6.19 13.14
N ASN A 66 11.31 -7.14 12.31
CA ASN A 66 12.15 -7.78 11.28
C ASN A 66 12.88 -6.81 10.32
N LYS A 67 12.39 -5.56 10.17
CA LYS A 67 12.99 -4.54 9.29
C LYS A 67 13.53 -3.29 10.02
N GLY A 68 13.50 -3.23 11.35
CA GLY A 68 13.97 -2.04 12.05
C GLY A 68 13.49 -1.92 13.49
N GLN A 69 13.88 -0.84 14.14
CA GLN A 69 13.51 -0.52 15.51
C GLN A 69 12.53 0.63 15.54
N ILE A 70 11.40 0.43 16.22
CA ILE A 70 10.38 1.46 16.42
C ILE A 70 10.45 1.92 17.87
N LYS A 71 10.74 3.19 18.07
CA LYS A 71 10.84 3.87 19.35
C LYS A 71 9.52 4.59 19.64
N PHE A 72 8.96 4.30 20.80
CA PHE A 72 7.80 4.97 21.38
C PHE A 72 8.30 5.90 22.47
N LEU A 73 7.93 7.17 22.38
CA LEU A 73 8.28 8.22 23.33
C LEU A 73 7.02 8.65 24.05
N PHE A 74 7.02 8.49 25.37
CA PHE A 74 5.91 8.84 26.24
C PHE A 74 6.25 10.12 27.01
N GLY A 75 5.24 10.99 27.16
CA GLY A 75 5.35 12.19 27.97
C GLY A 75 5.35 11.88 29.46
N ASP A 76 5.31 12.93 30.30
CA ASP A 76 5.33 12.81 31.75
C ASP A 76 4.37 11.73 32.25
N HIS A 77 4.90 10.78 33.04
CA HIS A 77 4.17 9.68 33.66
C HIS A 77 3.42 8.73 32.70
N ALA A 78 3.77 8.71 31.41
CA ALA A 78 3.14 7.86 30.39
C ALA A 78 1.63 8.05 30.19
N TYR A 79 1.07 9.20 30.57
CA TYR A 79 -0.33 9.54 30.29
C TYR A 79 -0.58 9.93 28.82
N SER A 80 0.48 10.23 28.08
CA SER A 80 0.39 10.63 26.67
C SER A 80 1.53 10.03 25.85
N MET A 81 1.23 9.71 24.58
CA MET A 81 2.23 9.35 23.58
C MET A 81 2.73 10.64 22.92
N SER A 82 4.00 10.98 23.13
CA SER A 82 4.60 12.19 22.54
C SER A 82 5.00 11.97 21.09
N SER A 83 5.56 10.80 20.77
CA SER A 83 5.84 10.41 19.38
C SER A 83 6.06 8.91 19.23
N ILE A 84 5.88 8.42 18.01
CA ILE A 84 6.22 7.07 17.59
C ILE A 84 7.14 7.23 16.38
N GLN A 85 8.30 6.61 16.41
CA GLN A 85 9.36 6.83 15.42
C GLN A 85 9.96 5.51 14.99
N ILE A 86 10.16 5.29 13.70
CA ILE A 86 11.08 4.24 13.24
C ILE A 86 12.44 4.88 12.99
N MET A 87 13.48 4.34 13.63
CA MET A 87 14.86 4.75 13.39
C MET A 87 15.43 3.93 12.24
N ASN A 88 16.22 4.59 11.37
CA ASN A 88 16.82 3.95 10.20
C ASN A 88 15.79 3.24 9.29
N ASP A 89 14.69 3.92 8.97
CA ASP A 89 13.59 3.37 8.18
C ASP A 89 14.04 2.96 6.78
N PRO A 90 14.04 1.65 6.44
CA PRO A 90 14.47 1.20 5.12
C PRO A 90 13.55 1.69 4.00
N ASP A 91 12.27 1.96 4.29
CA ASP A 91 11.30 2.48 3.32
C ASP A 91 11.43 4.03 3.17
N ASN A 92 12.26 4.69 4.00
CA ASN A 92 12.57 6.12 3.94
C ASN A 92 14.09 6.41 3.91
N GLN A 93 14.84 5.62 3.14
CA GLN A 93 16.29 5.84 2.90
C GLN A 93 17.14 5.86 4.18
N GLY A 94 16.75 5.09 5.20
CA GLY A 94 17.47 5.04 6.48
C GLY A 94 17.31 6.28 7.35
N LYS A 95 16.34 7.16 7.06
CA LYS A 95 16.03 8.31 7.94
C LYS A 95 15.14 7.89 9.10
N THR A 96 15.08 8.73 10.13
CA THR A 96 14.05 8.62 11.16
C THR A 96 12.71 9.07 10.57
N THR A 97 11.67 8.27 10.76
CA THR A 97 10.32 8.58 10.29
C THR A 97 9.35 8.61 11.47
N ASP A 98 8.64 9.73 11.61
CA ASP A 98 7.56 9.87 12.59
C ASP A 98 6.26 9.24 12.07
N PHE A 99 5.54 8.57 12.96
CA PHE A 99 4.17 8.16 12.73
C PHE A 99 3.21 9.13 13.42
N LYS A 100 2.11 9.46 12.73
CA LYS A 100 1.03 10.31 13.25
C LYS A 100 -0.29 9.55 13.23
N PRO A 101 -1.25 9.84 14.13
CA PRO A 101 -2.58 9.27 14.04
C PRO A 101 -3.16 9.45 12.63
N GLY A 102 -3.69 8.38 12.05
CA GLY A 102 -4.15 8.38 10.67
C GLY A 102 -4.98 7.14 10.32
N LYS A 103 -5.46 7.10 9.07
CA LYS A 103 -6.16 5.93 8.52
C LYS A 103 -5.17 5.08 7.72
N ILE A 104 -5.38 3.77 7.68
CA ILE A 104 -4.56 2.85 6.89
C ILE A 104 -4.39 3.43 5.46
N PRO A 105 -3.14 3.68 5.01
CA PRO A 105 -2.90 4.25 3.69
C PRO A 105 -3.49 3.34 2.62
N VAL A 106 -4.31 3.88 1.73
CA VAL A 106 -4.96 3.12 0.65
C VAL A 106 -3.93 2.77 -0.41
N LYS A 107 -3.90 1.51 -0.87
CA LYS A 107 -2.97 1.01 -1.89
C LYS A 107 -3.09 1.84 -3.19
N PRO A 108 -2.00 2.04 -3.96
CA PRO A 108 -2.09 2.74 -5.23
C PRO A 108 -3.12 2.07 -6.13
N VAL A 109 -3.99 2.88 -6.70
CA VAL A 109 -5.01 2.43 -7.67
C VAL A 109 -4.28 1.82 -8.87
N PHE A 110 -4.72 0.63 -9.28
CA PHE A 110 -4.22 0.00 -10.51
C PHE A 110 -4.33 0.99 -11.68
N SER A 111 -3.18 1.36 -12.23
CA SER A 111 -3.02 2.43 -13.23
C SER A 111 -2.96 1.87 -14.66
N SER A 112 -3.16 2.75 -15.64
CA SER A 112 -3.06 2.40 -17.06
C SER A 112 -1.67 1.92 -17.46
N ASP A 113 -0.61 2.50 -16.87
CA ASP A 113 0.78 2.13 -17.17
C ASP A 113 1.08 0.73 -16.66
N ASN A 114 0.57 0.38 -15.46
CA ASN A 114 0.66 -0.97 -14.93
C ASN A 114 -0.08 -1.97 -15.83
N ALA A 115 -1.28 -1.61 -16.30
CA ALA A 115 -2.05 -2.45 -17.21
C ALA A 115 -1.32 -2.69 -18.55
N ILE A 116 -0.73 -1.65 -19.15
CA ILE A 116 0.05 -1.77 -20.39
C ILE A 116 1.29 -2.65 -20.18
N ALA A 117 1.99 -2.48 -19.05
CA ALA A 117 3.16 -3.28 -18.73
C ALA A 117 2.82 -4.77 -18.58
N ILE A 118 1.69 -5.10 -17.93
CA ILE A 118 1.19 -6.47 -17.83
C ILE A 118 0.89 -7.02 -19.22
N LEU A 119 0.13 -6.29 -20.05
CA LEU A 119 -0.25 -6.76 -21.38
C LEU A 119 0.97 -7.06 -22.25
N LYS A 120 1.98 -6.20 -22.24
CA LYS A 120 3.24 -6.41 -22.99
C LYS A 120 4.00 -7.65 -22.53
N LYS A 121 3.86 -8.05 -21.27
CA LYS A 121 4.52 -9.23 -20.71
C LYS A 121 3.82 -10.52 -21.09
N VAL A 122 2.48 -10.50 -21.10
CA VAL A 122 1.66 -11.71 -21.29
C VAL A 122 1.24 -11.93 -22.74
N SER A 123 1.12 -10.86 -23.53
CA SER A 123 0.92 -10.97 -24.98
C SER A 123 2.26 -11.11 -25.68
N LYS A 124 2.33 -11.91 -26.75
CA LYS A 124 3.48 -11.92 -27.67
C LYS A 124 3.57 -10.63 -28.51
N ILE A 125 2.62 -9.71 -28.32
CA ILE A 125 2.56 -8.42 -28.99
C ILE A 125 3.45 -7.47 -28.19
N SER A 126 4.72 -7.47 -28.57
CA SER A 126 5.76 -6.64 -27.96
C SER A 126 6.57 -5.97 -29.06
N GLY A 127 7.23 -4.86 -28.72
CA GLY A 127 8.02 -4.07 -29.67
C GLY A 127 7.44 -2.70 -29.97
N ASN A 128 8.23 -1.88 -30.66
CA ASN A 128 7.92 -0.49 -30.95
C ASN A 128 6.92 -0.30 -32.09
N ASP A 129 6.50 -1.39 -32.73
CA ASP A 129 5.58 -1.39 -33.87
C ASP A 129 4.12 -1.20 -33.46
N TYR A 130 3.83 -1.24 -32.15
CA TYR A 130 2.48 -1.12 -31.60
C TYR A 130 2.32 0.11 -30.72
N ALA A 131 1.12 0.71 -30.77
CA ALA A 131 0.62 1.68 -29.82
C ALA A 131 -0.43 1.02 -28.91
N TYR A 132 -0.46 1.42 -27.64
CA TYR A 132 -1.36 0.87 -26.61
C TYR A 132 -2.22 2.01 -26.09
N VAL A 133 -3.53 1.91 -26.28
CA VAL A 133 -4.49 2.95 -25.89
C VAL A 133 -5.36 2.39 -24.76
N PRO A 134 -5.05 2.73 -23.49
CA PRO A 134 -5.80 2.25 -22.35
C PRO A 134 -7.09 3.06 -22.15
N THR A 135 -8.16 2.40 -21.71
CA THR A 135 -9.44 2.99 -21.33
C THR A 135 -9.89 2.34 -20.03
N LYS A 136 -10.19 3.13 -19.00
CA LYS A 136 -10.59 2.58 -17.69
C LYS A 136 -11.90 1.80 -17.85
N TYR A 137 -11.95 0.58 -17.30
CA TYR A 137 -13.12 -0.28 -17.36
C TYR A 137 -13.21 -1.18 -16.13
N GLY A 138 -14.25 -1.00 -15.33
CA GLY A 138 -14.37 -1.66 -14.02
C GLY A 138 -13.14 -1.42 -13.13
N GLU A 139 -12.65 -2.48 -12.51
CA GLU A 139 -11.43 -2.45 -11.68
C GLU A 139 -10.14 -2.37 -12.52
N GLY A 140 -10.22 -2.73 -13.80
CA GLY A 140 -9.10 -2.85 -14.73
C GLY A 140 -9.03 -1.76 -15.80
N TYR A 141 -8.48 -2.14 -16.95
CA TYR A 141 -8.45 -1.34 -18.19
C TYR A 141 -8.74 -2.21 -19.40
N ILE A 142 -9.44 -1.65 -20.38
CA ILE A 142 -9.39 -2.13 -21.75
C ILE A 142 -8.22 -1.46 -22.45
N ILE A 143 -7.37 -2.23 -23.11
CA ILE A 143 -6.25 -1.73 -23.89
C ILE A 143 -6.48 -2.07 -25.35
N LYS A 144 -6.68 -1.04 -26.16
CA LYS A 144 -6.69 -1.15 -27.61
C LYS A 144 -5.26 -1.15 -28.12
N VAL A 145 -4.86 -2.23 -28.79
CA VAL A 145 -3.54 -2.35 -29.39
C VAL A 145 -3.63 -2.02 -30.88
N VAL A 146 -2.75 -1.14 -31.35
CA VAL A 146 -2.77 -0.61 -32.71
C VAL A 146 -1.40 -0.83 -33.37
N SER A 147 -1.35 -1.54 -34.49
CA SER A 147 -0.19 -1.65 -35.36
C SER A 147 0.06 -0.33 -36.08
N LYS A 148 1.25 0.25 -35.89
CA LYS A 148 1.65 1.53 -36.49
C LYS A 148 1.80 1.43 -38.01
N SER A 149 2.28 0.30 -38.53
CA SER A 149 2.47 0.12 -39.98
C SER A 149 1.14 0.06 -40.72
N ILE A 150 0.15 -0.66 -40.17
CA ILE A 150 -1.20 -0.75 -40.75
C ILE A 150 -1.92 0.61 -40.65
N ALA A 151 -1.76 1.30 -39.51
CA ALA A 151 -2.32 2.64 -39.33
C ALA A 151 -1.70 3.66 -40.31
N ALA A 152 -0.39 3.61 -40.55
CA ALA A 152 0.31 4.46 -41.50
C ALA A 152 -0.13 4.22 -42.96
N GLY A 153 -0.58 3.01 -43.28
CA GLY A 153 -1.16 2.66 -44.58
C GLY A 153 -2.63 3.06 -44.78
N GLY A 154 -3.23 3.81 -43.83
CA GLY A 154 -4.63 4.27 -43.91
C GLY A 154 -5.68 3.33 -43.32
N GLY A 155 -5.28 2.19 -42.76
CA GLY A 155 -6.17 1.28 -42.03
C GLY A 155 -6.41 1.73 -40.58
N THR A 156 -7.37 1.09 -39.89
CA THR A 156 -7.62 1.36 -38.45
C THR A 156 -6.49 0.88 -37.54
N GLY A 157 -5.62 0.00 -38.06
CA GLY A 157 -4.47 -0.57 -37.37
C GLY A 157 -4.79 -1.41 -36.14
N THR A 158 -6.07 -1.62 -35.80
CA THR A 158 -6.44 -2.27 -34.55
C THR A 158 -6.15 -3.76 -34.65
N VAL A 159 -5.24 -4.26 -33.79
CA VAL A 159 -4.83 -5.67 -33.77
C VAL A 159 -5.48 -6.45 -32.64
N GLY A 160 -6.07 -5.76 -31.65
CA GLY A 160 -6.82 -6.41 -30.59
C GLY A 160 -7.27 -5.45 -29.51
N LEU A 161 -8.23 -5.90 -28.70
CA LEU A 161 -8.71 -5.24 -27.49
C LEU A 161 -8.49 -6.19 -26.32
N TYR A 162 -7.85 -5.74 -25.26
CA TYR A 162 -7.52 -6.60 -24.11
C TYR A 162 -8.04 -6.02 -22.81
N GLU A 163 -8.76 -6.80 -22.02
CA GLU A 163 -9.06 -6.46 -20.63
C GLU A 163 -7.89 -6.88 -19.74
N VAL A 164 -7.34 -5.95 -18.96
CA VAL A 164 -6.24 -6.22 -18.03
C VAL A 164 -6.65 -5.86 -16.61
N LEU A 165 -6.39 -6.76 -15.67
CA LEU A 165 -6.82 -6.66 -14.28
C LEU A 165 -5.66 -6.42 -13.30
N PRO A 166 -5.93 -5.91 -12.08
CA PRO A 166 -4.92 -5.67 -11.05
C PRO A 166 -4.14 -6.91 -10.60
N ASP A 167 -4.72 -8.10 -10.78
CA ASP A 167 -4.12 -9.38 -10.42
C ASP A 167 -3.04 -9.85 -11.41
N GLY A 168 -2.84 -9.13 -12.52
CA GLY A 168 -1.87 -9.46 -13.56
C GLY A 168 -2.44 -10.28 -14.71
N SER A 169 -3.73 -10.59 -14.72
CA SER A 169 -4.39 -11.27 -15.83
C SER A 169 -4.69 -10.32 -17.00
N ALA A 170 -4.68 -10.87 -18.21
CA ALA A 170 -5.11 -10.17 -19.43
C ALA A 170 -5.93 -11.11 -20.33
N PHE A 171 -7.05 -10.62 -20.85
CA PHE A 171 -7.98 -11.37 -21.69
C PHE A 171 -8.20 -10.65 -23.01
N LEU A 172 -8.21 -11.37 -24.13
CA LEU A 172 -8.70 -10.81 -25.39
C LEU A 172 -10.22 -10.62 -25.28
N VAL A 173 -10.71 -9.46 -25.74
CA VAL A 173 -12.12 -9.10 -25.65
C VAL A 173 -12.65 -8.58 -26.97
N THR A 174 -13.95 -8.74 -27.19
CA THR A 174 -14.69 -8.08 -28.28
C THR A 174 -15.60 -6.99 -27.70
N TYR A 175 -15.76 -5.86 -28.38
CA TYR A 175 -16.73 -4.82 -28.02
C TYR A 175 -18.10 -5.14 -28.60
N ASN A 176 -19.13 -5.20 -27.75
CA ASN A 176 -20.52 -5.33 -28.16
C ASN A 176 -21.16 -3.92 -28.26
N PRO A 177 -21.53 -3.46 -29.47
CA PRO A 177 -22.09 -2.11 -29.67
C PRO A 177 -23.52 -1.98 -29.14
N ASP A 178 -24.29 -3.07 -29.05
CA ASP A 178 -25.70 -3.03 -28.66
C ASP A 178 -25.87 -2.67 -27.17
N ASN A 179 -24.89 -3.01 -26.35
CA ASN A 179 -24.92 -2.77 -24.90
C ASN A 179 -23.69 -2.07 -24.33
N GLY A 180 -22.71 -1.71 -25.19
CA GLY A 180 -21.49 -1.01 -24.80
C GLY A 180 -20.54 -1.81 -23.90
N LYS A 181 -20.67 -3.14 -23.85
CA LYS A 181 -19.83 -4.00 -22.99
C LYS A 181 -18.73 -4.70 -23.77
N TYR A 182 -17.66 -5.05 -23.05
CA TYR A 182 -16.60 -5.91 -23.57
C TYR A 182 -16.85 -7.35 -23.12
N ILE A 183 -16.76 -8.28 -24.07
CA ILE A 183 -17.01 -9.71 -23.85
C ILE A 183 -15.68 -10.44 -23.98
N ARG A 184 -15.27 -11.16 -22.94
CA ARG A 184 -14.07 -12.01 -22.97
C ARG A 184 -14.25 -13.13 -23.97
N GLU A 185 -13.28 -13.26 -24.85
CA GLU A 185 -13.21 -14.41 -25.77
C GLU A 185 -12.85 -15.67 -24.96
N LYS A 186 -13.48 -16.79 -25.31
CA LYS A 186 -13.29 -18.09 -24.63
C LYS A 186 -12.08 -18.83 -25.19
#